data_AF-A0A937UNP6-F1
#
_entry.id   AF-A0A937UNP6-F1
#
_cell.length_a   1.000
_cell.length_b   1.000
_cell.length_c   1.000
_cell.angle_alpha   90.00
_cell.angle_beta   90.00
_cell.angle_gamma   90.00
#
_symmetry.space_group_name_H-M   'P 1'
#
loop_
_entity.id
_entity.type
_entity.pdbx_description
1 polymer ?
#
loop_
_entity_poly.entity_id
_entity_poly.type
_entity_poly.pdbx_seq_one_letter_code
_entity_poly.pdbx_strand_id
1 'polypeptide(L)'
;MTTPDRVRVGRGSWPSDGRGGTVNATGNGFGPYYGIGAGERAPEGSTPEDIEAVRAGVKAIQRALNWHVAVSGEKTPAIPADGRFTEATRAAVIAFQQRKQPTINRDMYLPAVERSPSGLVHKETAYALFMPIADRYALKYTVPRGLLRGITTIESNWDPGAVGYWTNSDFGLNQWNTTLPDITRDKALDPYWALDSTAHAMRDRIDSDRWGKNWVYVIAAHNVPTWAAEWAQGKLSAANPDDKPKLDRMTGYVTNVLARVW
;
A
#
# COMPACT_ATOMS: atom_id res chain seq x y z
N MET A 1 -23.64 6.44 27.54
CA MET A 1 -23.10 5.08 27.36
C MET A 1 -22.37 5.05 26.03
N THR A 2 -21.06 5.18 26.08
CA THR A 2 -20.18 5.10 24.90
C THR A 2 -19.95 3.63 24.60
N THR A 3 -20.44 3.17 23.44
CA THR A 3 -20.02 1.89 22.88
C THR A 3 -18.50 1.94 22.78
N PRO A 4 -17.74 0.98 23.35
CA PRO A 4 -16.30 0.96 23.16
C PRO A 4 -16.05 0.69 21.68
N ASP A 5 -15.53 1.70 20.98
CA ASP A 5 -15.01 1.53 19.63
C ASP A 5 -14.09 0.31 19.64
N ARG A 6 -14.49 -0.72 18.91
CA ARG A 6 -13.68 -1.91 18.67
C ARG A 6 -12.51 -1.50 17.78
N VAL A 7 -11.54 -0.79 18.35
CA VAL A 7 -10.20 -0.66 17.78
C VAL A 7 -9.64 -2.07 17.76
N ARG A 8 -9.74 -2.75 16.61
CA ARG A 8 -9.09 -4.05 16.46
C ARG A 8 -7.59 -3.80 16.51
N VAL A 9 -6.97 -4.30 17.57
CA VAL A 9 -5.52 -4.24 17.75
C VAL A 9 -4.87 -5.15 16.71
N GLY A 10 -4.24 -4.52 15.73
CA GLY A 10 -3.37 -5.16 14.76
C GLY A 10 -4.10 -5.76 13.55
N ARG A 11 -4.11 -4.98 12.47
CA ARG A 11 -4.60 -5.41 11.16
C ARG A 11 -3.68 -4.86 10.09
N GLY A 12 -3.10 -5.75 9.28
CA GLY A 12 -2.73 -5.59 7.87
C GLY A 12 -1.84 -4.44 7.39
N SER A 13 -1.73 -3.31 8.08
CA SER A 13 -0.81 -2.22 7.75
C SER A 13 0.47 -2.36 8.55
N TRP A 14 1.60 -1.88 8.03
CA TRP A 14 2.79 -1.65 8.86
C TRP A 14 2.43 -0.55 9.89
N PRO A 15 2.26 -0.85 11.18
CA PRO A 15 2.34 0.20 12.18
C PRO A 15 3.83 0.50 12.41
N SER A 16 4.13 1.66 12.99
CA SER A 16 5.51 2.07 13.30
C SER A 16 6.24 1.16 14.28
N ASP A 17 5.57 0.15 14.85
CA ASP A 17 6.11 -0.88 15.74
C ASP A 17 6.34 -2.25 15.06
N GLY A 18 6.24 -2.34 13.72
CA GLY A 18 6.71 -3.52 12.97
C GLY A 18 5.73 -4.70 12.87
N ARG A 19 4.41 -4.44 12.87
CA ARG A 19 3.38 -5.49 12.71
C ARG A 19 2.95 -5.79 11.26
N GLY A 20 3.47 -5.09 10.27
CA GLY A 20 3.57 -5.63 8.91
C GLY A 20 4.84 -6.49 8.86
N GLY A 21 4.88 -7.55 8.06
CA GLY A 21 6.03 -8.44 8.00
C GLY A 21 5.60 -9.85 7.65
N THR A 22 6.41 -10.55 6.85
CA THR A 22 5.98 -11.84 6.29
C THR A 22 5.89 -12.98 7.30
N VAL A 23 6.52 -12.98 8.50
CA VAL A 23 6.25 -14.08 9.47
C VAL A 23 6.61 -13.77 10.95
N ASN A 24 5.70 -13.92 11.91
CA ASN A 24 5.63 -15.16 12.75
C ASN A 24 4.45 -15.30 13.73
N ALA A 25 3.99 -16.54 13.94
CA ALA A 25 3.45 -16.96 15.25
C ALA A 25 4.49 -17.69 16.12
N THR A 26 5.61 -18.18 15.56
CA THR A 26 6.99 -18.16 16.13
C THR A 26 7.98 -18.91 15.22
N GLY A 27 8.36 -18.29 14.10
CA GLY A 27 9.57 -18.61 13.34
C GLY A 27 10.65 -17.51 13.37
N ASN A 28 10.35 -16.42 14.09
CA ASN A 28 11.26 -15.51 14.80
C ASN A 28 11.60 -14.15 14.14
N GLY A 29 10.70 -13.62 13.31
CA GLY A 29 10.54 -12.19 13.03
C GLY A 29 10.07 -11.94 11.59
N PHE A 30 9.38 -10.86 11.18
CA PHE A 30 8.46 -9.99 11.93
C PHE A 30 7.00 -10.24 11.51
N GLY A 31 6.06 -10.05 12.46
CA GLY A 31 4.62 -9.78 12.26
C GLY A 31 3.65 -10.99 12.32
N PRO A 32 2.62 -11.01 13.20
CA PRO A 32 1.80 -12.20 13.47
C PRO A 32 0.76 -12.54 12.39
N TYR A 33 0.67 -11.76 11.32
CA TYR A 33 -0.43 -11.87 10.36
C TYR A 33 -0.13 -12.85 9.23
N TYR A 34 1.11 -12.94 8.74
CA TYR A 34 1.42 -13.74 7.55
C TYR A 34 1.97 -15.15 7.81
N GLY A 35 2.21 -15.53 9.07
CA GLY A 35 2.38 -16.95 9.44
C GLY A 35 1.19 -17.79 8.97
N ILE A 36 0.00 -17.20 8.87
CA ILE A 36 -1.21 -17.80 8.30
C ILE A 36 -1.03 -18.16 6.81
N GLY A 37 -0.29 -17.33 6.06
CA GLY A 37 0.14 -17.64 4.71
C GLY A 37 1.10 -18.83 4.66
N ALA A 38 1.93 -19.04 5.69
CA ALA A 38 2.75 -20.22 5.86
C ALA A 38 1.99 -21.43 6.46
N GLY A 39 0.68 -21.31 6.70
CA GLY A 39 -0.17 -22.37 7.28
C GLY A 39 -0.23 -22.38 8.82
N GLU A 40 0.36 -21.39 9.50
CA GLU A 40 0.30 -21.25 10.95
C GLU A 40 -1.08 -20.79 11.43
N ARG A 41 -1.38 -21.03 12.71
CA ARG A 41 -2.63 -20.61 13.33
C ARG A 41 -2.71 -19.08 13.37
N ALA A 42 -3.85 -18.55 12.95
CA ALA A 42 -4.15 -17.12 13.07
C ALA A 42 -4.09 -16.66 14.54
N PRO A 43 -3.52 -15.47 14.83
CA PRO A 43 -3.54 -14.90 16.17
C PRO A 43 -4.96 -14.83 16.72
N GLU A 44 -5.09 -14.99 18.04
CA GLU A 44 -6.39 -14.86 18.71
C GLU A 44 -7.01 -13.48 18.42
N GLY A 45 -8.29 -13.47 18.03
CA GLY A 45 -9.00 -12.25 17.62
C GLY A 45 -8.91 -11.90 16.13
N SER A 46 -8.15 -12.64 15.31
CA SER A 46 -8.13 -12.47 13.86
C SER A 46 -9.46 -12.87 13.23
N THR A 47 -9.97 -12.10 12.26
CA THR A 47 -11.18 -12.47 11.52
C THR A 47 -10.86 -13.11 10.17
N PRO A 48 -11.84 -13.78 9.52
CA PRO A 48 -11.63 -14.36 8.19
C PRO A 48 -11.11 -13.35 7.16
N GLU A 49 -11.52 -12.08 7.26
CA GLU A 49 -11.07 -11.01 6.38
C GLU A 49 -9.59 -10.65 6.62
N ASP A 50 -9.14 -10.69 7.87
CA ASP A 50 -7.73 -10.46 8.22
C ASP A 50 -6.85 -11.57 7.62
N ILE A 51 -7.34 -12.82 7.64
CA ILE A 51 -6.69 -14.00 7.03
C ILE A 51 -6.64 -13.90 5.49
N GLU A 52 -7.73 -13.43 4.88
CA GLU A 52 -7.83 -13.28 3.43
C GLU A 52 -6.90 -12.17 2.91
N ALA A 53 -6.88 -11.01 3.59
CA ALA A 53 -5.98 -9.91 3.27
C ALA A 53 -4.52 -10.35 3.30
N VAL A 54 -4.17 -11.17 4.29
CA VAL A 54 -2.85 -11.81 4.39
C VAL A 54 -2.54 -12.70 3.19
N ARG A 55 -3.45 -13.61 2.82
CA ARG A 55 -3.20 -14.50 1.67
C ARG A 55 -3.08 -13.71 0.37
N ALA A 56 -3.87 -12.66 0.22
CA ALA A 56 -3.78 -11.76 -0.91
C ALA A 56 -2.44 -11.00 -0.95
N GLY A 57 -1.94 -10.53 0.20
CA GLY A 57 -0.63 -9.90 0.31
C GLY A 57 0.52 -10.84 -0.07
N VAL A 58 0.49 -12.11 0.37
CA VAL A 58 1.48 -13.13 -0.08
C VAL A 58 1.38 -13.36 -1.59
N LYS A 59 0.16 -13.49 -2.12
CA LYS A 59 -0.07 -13.68 -3.55
C LYS A 59 0.46 -12.49 -4.36
N ALA A 60 0.28 -11.27 -3.87
CA ALA A 60 0.82 -10.05 -4.45
C ALA A 60 2.35 -10.06 -4.49
N ILE A 61 3.00 -10.44 -3.38
CA ILE A 61 4.46 -10.59 -3.29
C ILE A 61 4.96 -11.64 -4.31
N GLN A 62 4.33 -12.82 -4.35
CA GLN A 62 4.69 -13.88 -5.28
C GLN A 62 4.58 -13.42 -6.74
N ARG A 63 3.51 -12.70 -7.09
CA ARG A 63 3.33 -12.12 -8.43
C ARG A 63 4.38 -11.06 -8.75
N ALA A 64 4.73 -10.19 -7.80
CA ALA A 64 5.77 -9.19 -8.00
C ALA A 64 7.15 -9.82 -8.22
N LEU A 65 7.50 -10.84 -7.44
CA LEU A 65 8.75 -11.61 -7.63
C LEU A 65 8.82 -12.22 -9.03
N ASN A 66 7.74 -12.89 -9.47
CA ASN A 66 7.66 -13.44 -10.82
C ASN A 66 7.77 -12.36 -11.91
N TRP A 67 7.17 -11.19 -11.69
CA TRP A 67 7.30 -10.06 -12.61
C TRP A 67 8.75 -9.60 -12.74
N HIS A 68 9.47 -9.45 -11.62
CA HIS A 68 10.90 -9.05 -11.62
C HIS A 68 11.78 -10.06 -12.36
N VAL A 69 11.53 -11.36 -12.19
CA VAL A 69 12.21 -12.41 -12.96
C VAL A 69 11.93 -12.24 -14.45
N ALA A 70 10.65 -12.12 -14.83
CA ALA A 70 10.24 -12.00 -16.23
C ALA A 70 10.84 -10.77 -16.93
N VAL A 71 10.83 -9.59 -16.29
CA VAL A 71 11.38 -8.36 -16.90
C VAL A 71 12.90 -8.32 -16.93
N SER A 72 13.57 -9.09 -16.06
CA SER A 72 15.03 -9.20 -16.07
C SER A 72 15.58 -10.20 -17.09
N GLY A 73 14.71 -11.01 -17.69
CA GLY A 73 15.10 -12.07 -18.64
C GLY A 73 15.73 -13.30 -17.99
N GLU A 74 15.65 -13.42 -16.66
CA GLU A 74 16.19 -14.57 -15.93
C GLU A 74 15.37 -15.83 -16.20
N LYS A 75 16.07 -16.97 -16.37
CA LYS A 75 15.46 -18.29 -16.57
C LYS A 75 15.22 -19.00 -15.24
N THR A 76 14.60 -18.29 -14.29
CA THR A 76 14.19 -18.88 -13.01
C THR A 76 12.73 -19.34 -13.12
N PRO A 77 12.39 -20.58 -12.72
CA PRO A 77 11.01 -21.03 -12.69
C PRO A 77 10.14 -20.08 -11.85
N ALA A 78 8.96 -19.74 -12.37
CA ALA A 78 8.00 -18.93 -11.62
C ALA A 78 7.55 -19.68 -10.36
N ILE A 79 7.48 -18.97 -9.24
CA ILE A 79 6.88 -19.52 -8.02
C ILE A 79 5.35 -19.47 -8.13
N PRO A 80 4.61 -20.45 -7.57
CA PRO A 80 3.15 -20.37 -7.52
C PRO A 80 2.68 -19.09 -6.82
N ALA A 81 1.66 -18.43 -7.36
CA ALA A 81 1.01 -17.26 -6.76
C ALA A 81 -0.30 -17.67 -6.07
N ASP A 82 -0.19 -18.50 -5.04
CA ASP A 82 -1.30 -19.17 -4.35
C ASP A 82 -1.61 -18.57 -2.96
N GLY A 83 -0.88 -17.53 -2.57
CA GLY A 83 -1.03 -16.90 -1.26
C GLY A 83 -0.41 -17.70 -0.12
N ARG A 84 0.43 -18.71 -0.42
CA ARG A 84 1.15 -19.51 0.57
C ARG A 84 2.63 -19.12 0.66
N PHE A 85 3.08 -18.69 1.83
CA PHE A 85 4.47 -18.28 2.03
C PHE A 85 5.34 -19.52 2.32
N THR A 86 5.77 -20.18 1.25
CA THR A 86 6.59 -21.40 1.31
C THR A 86 8.09 -21.09 1.30
N GLU A 87 8.93 -22.11 1.47
CA GLU A 87 10.38 -21.98 1.32
C GLU A 87 10.79 -21.49 -0.08
N ALA A 88 10.04 -21.86 -1.13
CA ALA A 88 10.26 -21.33 -2.47
C ALA A 88 10.02 -19.82 -2.54
N THR A 89 8.96 -19.33 -1.89
CA THR A 89 8.70 -17.89 -1.77
C THR A 89 9.82 -17.21 -0.97
N ARG A 90 10.24 -17.79 0.17
CA ARG A 90 11.35 -17.27 0.99
C ARG A 90 12.63 -17.16 0.19
N ALA A 91 13.03 -18.22 -0.52
CA ALA A 91 14.25 -18.24 -1.33
C ALA A 91 14.20 -17.19 -2.46
N ALA A 92 13.05 -17.00 -3.10
CA ALA A 92 12.86 -15.96 -4.11
C ALA A 92 12.99 -14.54 -3.50
N VAL A 93 12.46 -14.32 -2.28
CA VAL A 93 12.65 -13.05 -1.55
C VAL A 93 14.13 -12.82 -1.24
N ILE A 94 14.87 -13.84 -0.75
CA ILE A 94 16.31 -13.73 -0.49
C ILE A 94 17.07 -13.32 -1.76
N ALA A 95 16.83 -14.01 -2.88
CA ALA A 95 17.48 -13.71 -4.15
C ALA A 95 17.17 -12.28 -4.62
N PHE A 96 15.91 -11.86 -4.51
CA PHE A 96 15.50 -10.49 -4.83
C PHE A 96 16.21 -9.46 -3.94
N GLN A 97 16.24 -9.70 -2.63
CA GLN A 97 16.89 -8.82 -1.66
C GLN A 97 18.39 -8.69 -1.91
N GLN A 98 19.11 -9.80 -2.13
CA GLN A 98 20.55 -9.76 -2.44
C GLN A 98 20.84 -8.90 -3.67
N ARG A 99 19.96 -8.94 -4.67
CA ARG A 99 20.09 -8.14 -5.89
C ARG A 99 19.70 -6.67 -5.70
N LYS A 100 18.65 -6.38 -4.93
CA LYS A 100 18.02 -5.05 -4.88
C LYS A 100 18.35 -4.23 -3.63
N GLN A 101 18.73 -4.85 -2.51
CA GLN A 101 19.10 -4.14 -1.28
C GLN A 101 20.14 -3.03 -1.49
N PRO A 102 21.18 -3.19 -2.33
CA PRO A 102 22.11 -2.09 -2.60
C PRO A 102 21.44 -0.85 -3.19
N THR A 103 20.48 -1.03 -4.10
CA THR A 103 19.71 0.06 -4.72
C THR A 103 18.70 0.65 -3.73
N ILE A 104 17.97 -0.20 -2.99
CA ILE A 104 16.99 0.21 -1.98
C ILE A 104 17.63 1.09 -0.91
N ASN A 105 18.78 0.67 -0.37
CA ASN A 105 19.48 1.41 0.69
C ASN A 105 19.94 2.79 0.22
N ARG A 106 20.32 2.93 -1.06
CA ARG A 106 20.70 4.22 -1.66
C ARG A 106 19.48 5.12 -1.82
N ASP A 107 18.38 4.58 -2.33
CA ASP A 107 17.21 5.38 -2.68
C ASP A 107 16.36 5.75 -1.45
N MET A 108 16.42 4.96 -0.36
CA MET A 108 15.69 5.22 0.90
C MET A 108 16.55 5.75 2.06
N TYR A 109 17.88 5.84 1.93
CA TYR A 109 18.82 6.21 3.01
C TYR A 109 18.54 5.51 4.36
N LEU A 110 18.55 4.18 4.37
CA LEU A 110 18.21 3.40 5.57
C LEU A 110 19.44 2.93 6.34
N PRO A 111 19.49 3.11 7.68
CA PRO A 111 20.52 2.53 8.50
C PRO A 111 20.42 1.00 8.50
N ALA A 112 21.54 0.31 8.73
CA ALA A 112 21.60 -1.15 8.64
C ALA A 112 20.61 -1.89 9.57
N VAL A 113 20.27 -1.27 10.71
CA VAL A 113 19.31 -1.79 11.70
C VAL A 113 17.85 -1.76 11.23
N GLU A 114 17.55 -0.98 10.18
CA GLU A 114 16.22 -0.88 9.58
C GLU A 114 16.07 -1.76 8.33
N ARG A 115 17.07 -2.59 8.00
CA ARG A 115 17.00 -3.47 6.83
C ARG A 115 16.06 -4.64 7.07
N SER A 116 15.25 -4.96 6.07
CA SER A 116 14.48 -6.20 5.99
C SER A 116 15.37 -7.40 6.34
N PRO A 117 14.99 -8.27 7.28
CA PRO A 117 15.71 -9.52 7.48
C PRO A 117 15.62 -10.38 6.22
N SER A 118 16.66 -11.18 5.99
CA SER A 118 16.78 -12.01 4.80
C SER A 118 15.61 -12.98 4.65
N GLY A 119 15.00 -13.03 3.47
CA GLY A 119 13.89 -13.93 3.14
C GLY A 119 12.54 -13.50 3.68
N LEU A 120 12.45 -12.27 4.20
CA LEU A 120 11.22 -11.67 4.67
C LEU A 120 10.97 -10.35 3.96
N VAL A 121 9.70 -10.07 3.67
CA VAL A 121 9.32 -8.79 3.10
C VAL A 121 8.99 -7.86 4.26
N HIS A 122 9.78 -6.78 4.41
CA HIS A 122 9.47 -5.60 5.24
C HIS A 122 9.08 -4.41 4.33
N LYS A 123 8.78 -3.22 4.90
CA LYS A 123 8.45 -1.98 4.14
C LYS A 123 9.42 -1.73 2.98
N GLU A 124 10.73 -1.93 3.17
CA GLU A 124 11.72 -1.64 2.13
C GLU A 124 11.67 -2.65 0.99
N THR A 125 11.55 -3.94 1.32
CA THR A 125 11.43 -4.99 0.31
C THR A 125 10.12 -4.84 -0.46
N ALA A 126 9.03 -4.50 0.22
CA ALA A 126 7.74 -4.22 -0.41
C ALA A 126 7.82 -2.99 -1.33
N TYR A 127 8.41 -1.89 -0.85
CA TYR A 127 8.71 -0.71 -1.68
C TYR A 127 9.45 -1.13 -2.95
N ALA A 128 10.53 -1.90 -2.84
CA ALA A 128 11.32 -2.31 -3.99
C ALA A 128 10.60 -3.25 -4.96
N LEU A 129 9.73 -4.11 -4.43
CA LEU A 129 8.90 -4.99 -5.23
C LEU A 129 7.91 -4.19 -6.08
N PHE A 130 7.25 -3.20 -5.48
CA PHE A 130 6.10 -2.53 -6.09
C PHE A 130 6.41 -1.16 -6.70
N MET A 131 7.45 -0.45 -6.28
CA MET A 131 7.79 0.87 -6.82
C MET A 131 8.04 0.87 -8.33
N PRO A 132 8.76 -0.10 -8.93
CA PRO A 132 8.89 -0.17 -10.39
C PRO A 132 7.57 -0.44 -11.12
N ILE A 133 6.64 -1.14 -10.46
CA ILE A 133 5.30 -1.41 -10.99
C ILE A 133 4.44 -0.13 -10.90
N ALA A 134 4.52 0.60 -9.78
CA ALA A 134 3.90 1.91 -9.62
C ALA A 134 4.41 2.90 -10.67
N ASP A 135 5.73 2.98 -10.86
CA ASP A 135 6.37 3.81 -11.88
C ASP A 135 5.85 3.50 -13.29
N ARG A 136 5.69 2.23 -13.62
CA ARG A 136 5.10 1.81 -14.91
C ARG A 136 3.70 2.39 -15.11
N TYR A 137 2.83 2.32 -14.10
CA TYR A 137 1.46 2.85 -14.22
C TYR A 137 1.43 4.39 -14.18
N ALA A 138 2.26 5.01 -13.37
CA ALA A 138 2.43 6.47 -13.39
C ALA A 138 2.86 6.95 -14.79
N LEU A 139 3.83 6.28 -15.42
CA LEU A 139 4.25 6.57 -16.79
C LEU A 139 3.14 6.31 -17.82
N LYS A 140 2.44 5.17 -17.71
CA LYS A 140 1.31 4.81 -18.59
C LYS A 140 0.27 5.94 -18.67
N TYR A 141 -0.02 6.59 -17.54
CA TYR A 141 -1.02 7.66 -17.47
C TYR A 141 -0.43 9.07 -17.37
N THR A 142 0.87 9.28 -17.59
CA THR A 142 1.51 10.60 -17.48
C THR A 142 1.22 11.29 -16.12
N VAL A 143 1.28 10.51 -15.04
CA VAL A 143 1.21 10.98 -13.65
C VAL A 143 2.64 11.14 -13.13
N PRO A 144 2.98 12.22 -12.41
CA PRO A 144 4.29 12.33 -11.78
C PRO A 144 4.54 11.15 -10.83
N ARG A 145 5.60 10.38 -11.11
CA ARG A 145 5.92 9.13 -10.39
C ARG A 145 5.93 9.30 -8.87
N GLY A 146 6.57 10.37 -8.40
CA GLY A 146 6.63 10.71 -6.98
C GLY A 146 5.26 10.84 -6.31
N LEU A 147 4.23 11.32 -7.03
CA LEU A 147 2.89 11.47 -6.44
C LEU A 147 2.21 10.12 -6.21
N LEU A 148 2.27 9.21 -7.18
CA LEU A 148 1.72 7.87 -7.00
C LEU A 148 2.45 7.11 -5.89
N ARG A 149 3.79 7.20 -5.85
CA ARG A 149 4.60 6.64 -4.77
C ARG A 149 4.23 7.24 -3.41
N GLY A 150 4.07 8.55 -3.33
CA GLY A 150 3.70 9.26 -2.10
C GLY A 150 2.34 8.82 -1.57
N ILE A 151 1.33 8.69 -2.44
CA ILE A 151 0.02 8.14 -2.08
C ILE A 151 0.18 6.71 -1.57
N THR A 152 0.79 5.80 -2.33
CA THR A 152 0.97 4.40 -1.90
C THR A 152 1.73 4.29 -0.58
N THR A 153 2.71 5.17 -0.33
CA THR A 153 3.47 5.20 0.92
C THR A 153 2.59 5.63 2.10
N ILE A 154 1.75 6.64 1.95
CA ILE A 154 0.86 7.09 3.03
C ILE A 154 -0.27 6.10 3.29
N GLU A 155 -0.81 5.51 2.23
CA GLU A 155 -1.99 4.65 2.33
C GLU A 155 -1.67 3.30 2.98
N SER A 156 -0.55 2.67 2.60
CA SER A 156 -0.25 1.31 3.04
C SER A 156 1.17 1.12 3.53
N ASN A 157 2.03 2.14 3.40
CA ASN A 157 3.48 1.97 3.50
C ASN A 157 3.99 0.78 2.67
N TRP A 158 3.40 0.62 1.48
CA TRP A 158 3.67 -0.45 0.52
C TRP A 158 3.24 -1.85 0.94
N ASP A 159 2.38 -2.02 1.95
CA ASP A 159 1.76 -3.33 2.26
C ASP A 159 0.64 -3.67 1.27
N PRO A 160 0.80 -4.70 0.41
CA PRO A 160 -0.26 -5.10 -0.51
C PRO A 160 -1.46 -5.76 0.19
N GLY A 161 -1.33 -6.20 1.46
CA GLY A 161 -2.42 -6.73 2.27
C GLY A 161 -2.95 -5.74 3.32
N ALA A 162 -2.67 -4.44 3.16
CA ALA A 162 -3.16 -3.40 4.06
C ALA A 162 -4.69 -3.43 4.21
N VAL A 163 -5.17 -3.18 5.42
CA VAL A 163 -6.59 -2.99 5.76
C VAL A 163 -6.74 -1.70 6.55
N GLY A 164 -7.70 -0.86 6.18
CA GLY A 164 -7.91 0.46 6.76
C GLY A 164 -8.19 0.45 8.27
N TYR A 165 -7.60 1.41 8.98
CA TYR A 165 -7.67 1.53 10.44
C TYR A 165 -9.03 2.08 10.93
N TRP A 166 -9.56 3.10 10.25
CA TRP A 166 -10.83 3.77 10.59
C TRP A 166 -12.03 3.16 9.86
N THR A 167 -11.77 2.59 8.70
CA THR A 167 -12.77 2.08 7.75
C THR A 167 -12.33 0.68 7.33
N ASN A 168 -13.05 -0.33 7.80
CA ASN A 168 -12.78 -1.75 7.48
C ASN A 168 -13.08 -2.12 6.01
N SER A 169 -13.19 -1.11 5.15
CA SER A 169 -13.55 -1.21 3.76
C SER A 169 -12.42 -0.79 2.84
N ASP A 170 -11.34 -0.19 3.36
CA ASP A 170 -10.18 0.21 2.57
C ASP A 170 -9.12 -0.90 2.57
N PHE A 171 -8.63 -1.27 1.38
CA PHE A 171 -7.71 -2.41 1.23
C PHE A 171 -6.55 -2.13 0.28
N GLY A 172 -5.44 -2.83 0.54
CA GLY A 172 -4.27 -2.94 -0.32
C GLY A 172 -3.43 -1.67 -0.42
N LEU A 173 -2.56 -1.63 -1.44
CA LEU A 173 -1.50 -0.63 -1.60
C LEU A 173 -1.97 0.82 -1.56
N ASN A 174 -3.15 1.08 -2.12
CA ASN A 174 -3.71 2.43 -2.27
C ASN A 174 -5.03 2.61 -1.50
N GLN A 175 -5.34 1.70 -0.57
CA GLN A 175 -6.50 1.79 0.33
C GLN A 175 -7.83 2.04 -0.40
N TRP A 176 -8.10 1.23 -1.43
CA TRP A 176 -9.34 1.37 -2.20
C TRP A 176 -10.54 0.90 -1.38
N ASN A 177 -11.56 1.75 -1.32
CA ASN A 177 -12.76 1.50 -0.51
C ASN A 177 -13.77 0.58 -1.21
N THR A 178 -14.05 -0.57 -0.61
CA THR A 178 -14.98 -1.60 -1.08
C THR A 178 -16.46 -1.26 -0.88
N THR A 179 -16.79 -0.11 -0.27
CA THR A 179 -18.17 0.42 -0.29
C THR A 179 -18.47 1.18 -1.58
N LEU A 180 -17.45 1.52 -2.37
CA LEU A 180 -17.65 2.15 -3.67
C LEU A 180 -18.16 1.11 -4.69
N PRO A 181 -19.02 1.53 -5.64
CA PRO A 181 -19.49 0.65 -6.71
C PRO A 181 -18.33 -0.01 -7.45
N ASP A 182 -18.52 -1.28 -7.82
CA ASP A 182 -17.60 -2.08 -8.64
C ASP A 182 -16.20 -2.37 -8.06
N ILE A 183 -15.92 -1.94 -6.83
CA ILE A 183 -14.68 -2.25 -6.12
C ILE A 183 -14.91 -3.45 -5.20
N THR A 184 -14.40 -4.60 -5.62
CA THR A 184 -14.36 -5.80 -4.78
C THR A 184 -13.09 -5.83 -3.94
N ARG A 185 -13.11 -6.59 -2.84
CA ARG A 185 -11.92 -6.84 -2.01
C ARG A 185 -10.76 -7.43 -2.82
N ASP A 186 -11.05 -8.40 -3.69
CA ASP A 186 -10.06 -9.01 -4.59
C ASP A 186 -9.37 -7.98 -5.49
N LYS A 187 -10.13 -7.01 -6.02
CA LYS A 187 -9.57 -5.92 -6.81
C LYS A 187 -8.68 -5.03 -5.94
N ALA A 188 -9.19 -4.57 -4.79
CA ALA A 188 -8.45 -3.67 -3.92
C ALA A 188 -7.15 -4.27 -3.37
N LEU A 189 -7.11 -5.58 -3.12
CA LEU A 189 -5.92 -6.32 -2.71
C LEU A 189 -5.00 -6.76 -3.87
N ASP A 190 -5.43 -6.60 -5.14
CA ASP A 190 -4.55 -6.80 -6.29
C ASP A 190 -3.68 -5.55 -6.49
N PRO A 191 -2.35 -5.62 -6.25
CA PRO A 191 -1.48 -4.46 -6.37
C PRO A 191 -1.43 -3.89 -7.79
N TYR A 192 -1.62 -4.73 -8.82
CA TYR A 192 -1.59 -4.27 -10.21
C TYR A 192 -2.84 -3.46 -10.52
N TRP A 193 -4.00 -3.93 -10.06
CA TRP A 193 -5.25 -3.20 -10.22
C TRP A 193 -5.25 -1.92 -9.37
N ALA A 194 -4.80 -1.98 -8.12
CA ALA A 194 -4.80 -0.84 -7.21
C ALA A 194 -3.93 0.31 -7.74
N LEU A 195 -2.71 0.00 -8.19
CA LEU A 195 -1.78 0.99 -8.76
C LEU A 195 -2.27 1.54 -10.11
N ASP A 196 -2.76 0.68 -11.01
CA ASP A 196 -3.33 1.08 -12.31
C ASP A 196 -4.54 2.00 -12.11
N SER A 197 -5.47 1.61 -11.22
CA SER A 197 -6.69 2.36 -10.94
C SER A 197 -6.41 3.69 -10.26
N THR A 198 -5.45 3.75 -9.32
CA THR A 198 -5.08 5.02 -8.69
C THR A 198 -4.43 5.96 -9.70
N ALA A 199 -3.49 5.46 -10.51
CA ALA A 199 -2.85 6.28 -11.55
C ALA A 199 -3.86 6.77 -12.60
N HIS A 200 -4.79 5.91 -13.02
CA HIS A 200 -5.87 6.28 -13.93
C HIS A 200 -6.79 7.35 -13.33
N ALA A 201 -7.27 7.15 -12.09
CA ALA A 201 -8.12 8.12 -11.41
C ALA A 201 -7.40 9.47 -11.21
N MET A 202 -6.10 9.45 -10.92
CA MET A 202 -5.28 10.66 -10.86
C MET A 202 -5.26 11.40 -12.20
N ARG A 203 -5.07 10.68 -13.31
CA ARG A 203 -5.09 11.24 -14.67
C ARG A 203 -6.45 11.85 -15.00
N ASP A 204 -7.52 11.10 -14.80
CA ASP A 204 -8.89 11.56 -15.09
C ASP A 204 -9.23 12.83 -14.30
N ARG A 205 -8.79 12.91 -13.04
CA ARG A 205 -8.98 14.11 -12.22
C ARG A 205 -8.14 15.27 -12.74
N ILE A 206 -6.86 15.11 -13.01
CA ILE A 206 -6.06 16.23 -13.52
C ILE A 206 -6.54 16.68 -14.92
N ASP A 207 -7.14 15.81 -15.72
CA ASP A 207 -7.76 16.14 -17.01
C ASP A 207 -9.14 16.79 -16.89
N SER A 208 -9.81 16.66 -15.77
CA SER A 208 -11.08 17.35 -15.53
C SER A 208 -10.86 18.79 -15.05
N ASP A 209 -11.63 19.73 -15.62
CA ASP A 209 -11.58 21.15 -15.20
C ASP A 209 -12.06 21.36 -13.75
N ARG A 210 -12.77 20.37 -13.19
CA ARG A 210 -13.21 20.35 -11.79
C ARG A 210 -12.08 20.59 -10.79
N TRP A 211 -10.84 20.25 -11.15
CA TRP A 211 -9.69 20.27 -10.26
C TRP A 211 -8.69 21.38 -10.59
N GLY A 212 -9.04 22.29 -11.50
CA GLY A 212 -8.20 23.44 -11.87
C GLY A 212 -6.81 23.05 -12.40
N LYS A 213 -6.67 21.83 -12.95
CA LYS A 213 -5.39 21.24 -13.37
C LYS A 213 -4.30 21.28 -12.28
N ASN A 214 -4.69 21.13 -11.01
CA ASN A 214 -3.78 21.21 -9.88
C ASN A 214 -3.69 19.88 -9.11
N TRP A 215 -2.47 19.33 -9.05
CA TRP A 215 -2.19 18.07 -8.36
C TRP A 215 -2.52 18.09 -6.86
N VAL A 216 -2.52 19.24 -6.20
CA VAL A 216 -2.92 19.38 -4.79
C VAL A 216 -4.32 18.81 -4.56
N TYR A 217 -5.28 19.22 -5.40
CA TYR A 217 -6.66 18.76 -5.25
C TYR A 217 -6.84 17.31 -5.72
N VAL A 218 -6.07 16.88 -6.71
CA VAL A 218 -6.08 15.48 -7.17
C VAL A 218 -5.59 14.52 -6.08
N ILE A 219 -4.54 14.91 -5.35
CA ILE A 219 -4.02 14.16 -4.19
C ILE A 219 -5.06 14.18 -3.07
N ALA A 220 -5.59 15.35 -2.70
CA ALA A 220 -6.61 15.46 -1.67
C ALA A 220 -7.86 14.60 -1.98
N ALA A 221 -8.21 14.49 -3.26
CA ALA A 221 -9.35 13.69 -3.72
C ALA A 221 -9.15 12.18 -3.58
N HIS A 222 -7.92 11.70 -3.36
CA HIS A 222 -7.71 10.29 -3.00
C HIS A 222 -8.23 9.99 -1.59
N ASN A 223 -8.02 10.90 -0.64
CA ASN A 223 -8.51 10.76 0.73
C ASN A 223 -10.00 11.07 0.85
N VAL A 224 -10.45 12.26 0.40
CA VAL A 224 -11.86 12.67 0.48
C VAL A 224 -12.28 13.38 -0.82
N PRO A 225 -12.82 12.65 -1.83
CA PRO A 225 -13.14 13.21 -3.14
C PRO A 225 -14.12 14.39 -3.11
N THR A 226 -15.11 14.35 -2.21
CA THR A 226 -16.16 15.38 -2.11
C THR A 226 -15.58 16.70 -1.59
N TRP A 227 -14.89 16.68 -0.45
CA TRP A 227 -14.28 17.88 0.13
C TRP A 227 -13.16 18.44 -0.76
N ALA A 228 -12.37 17.58 -1.40
CA ALA A 228 -11.32 18.03 -2.30
C ALA A 228 -11.90 18.79 -3.50
N ALA A 229 -13.06 18.36 -4.00
CA ALA A 229 -13.74 19.07 -5.08
C ALA A 229 -14.35 20.41 -4.62
N GLU A 230 -14.94 20.45 -3.43
CA GLU A 230 -15.42 21.70 -2.83
C GLU A 230 -14.26 22.68 -2.63
N TRP A 231 -13.11 22.19 -2.19
CA TRP A 231 -11.89 22.98 -2.05
C TRP A 231 -11.40 23.52 -3.41
N ALA A 232 -11.31 22.66 -4.43
CA ALA A 232 -10.89 23.04 -5.78
C ALA A 232 -11.81 24.11 -6.41
N GLN A 233 -13.09 24.10 -6.04
CA GLN A 233 -14.12 25.02 -6.53
C GLN A 233 -14.25 26.29 -5.67
N GLY A 234 -13.38 26.50 -4.68
CA GLY A 234 -13.43 27.66 -3.78
C GLY A 234 -14.65 27.70 -2.85
N LYS A 235 -15.31 26.55 -2.63
CA LYS A 235 -16.50 26.45 -1.76
C LYS A 235 -16.14 26.32 -0.28
N LEU A 236 -14.91 25.91 0.03
CA LEU A 236 -14.41 25.84 1.40
C LEU A 236 -13.58 27.07 1.73
N SER A 237 -13.80 27.66 2.91
CA SER A 237 -13.07 28.85 3.36
C SER A 237 -12.41 28.63 4.71
N ALA A 238 -11.14 28.99 4.85
CA ALA A 238 -10.43 28.95 6.13
C ALA A 238 -10.99 29.94 7.17
N ALA A 239 -11.76 30.95 6.72
CA ALA A 239 -12.46 31.87 7.60
C ALA A 239 -13.77 31.28 8.17
N ASN A 240 -14.29 30.20 7.58
CA ASN A 240 -15.44 29.48 8.09
C ASN A 240 -14.97 28.40 9.08
N PRO A 241 -15.35 28.49 10.38
CA PRO A 241 -14.97 27.50 11.38
C PRO A 241 -15.37 26.05 11.03
N ASP A 242 -16.47 25.86 10.28
CA ASP A 242 -16.97 24.53 9.91
C ASP A 242 -16.16 23.88 8.78
N ASP A 243 -15.49 24.69 7.95
CA ASP A 243 -14.67 24.19 6.84
C ASP A 243 -13.21 23.97 7.24
N LYS A 244 -12.75 24.66 8.29
CA LYS A 244 -11.37 24.56 8.79
C LYS A 244 -10.93 23.10 9.05
N PRO A 245 -11.70 22.25 9.76
CA PRO A 245 -11.30 20.85 9.97
C PRO A 245 -11.16 20.04 8.67
N LYS A 246 -12.00 20.31 7.66
CA LYS A 246 -11.92 19.66 6.35
C LYS A 246 -10.62 20.06 5.64
N LEU A 247 -10.36 21.37 5.60
CA LEU A 247 -9.16 21.96 4.99
C LEU A 247 -7.88 21.46 5.68
N ASP A 248 -7.86 21.41 7.01
CA ASP A 248 -6.72 20.92 7.79
C ASP A 248 -6.45 19.44 7.49
N ARG A 249 -7.49 18.59 7.43
CA ARG A 249 -7.35 17.17 7.05
C ARG A 249 -6.78 17.00 5.64
N MET A 250 -7.33 17.71 4.66
CA MET A 250 -6.87 17.60 3.26
C MET A 250 -5.45 18.15 3.09
N THR A 251 -5.13 19.29 3.71
CA THR A 251 -3.79 19.89 3.67
C THR A 251 -2.77 18.99 4.35
N GLY A 252 -3.11 18.40 5.50
CA GLY A 252 -2.26 17.45 6.20
C GLY A 252 -1.98 16.20 5.36
N TYR A 253 -2.99 15.67 4.67
CA TYR A 253 -2.81 14.55 3.76
C TYR A 253 -1.90 14.90 2.57
N VAL A 254 -2.17 16.01 1.88
CA VAL A 254 -1.34 16.48 0.75
C VAL A 254 0.11 16.70 1.18
N THR A 255 0.33 17.39 2.30
CA THR A 255 1.68 17.65 2.82
C THR A 255 2.43 16.35 3.09
N ASN A 256 1.75 15.36 3.66
CA ASN A 256 2.34 14.04 3.94
C ASN A 256 2.70 13.25 2.68
N VAL A 257 1.87 13.32 1.64
CA VAL A 257 2.18 12.73 0.32
C VAL A 257 3.37 13.45 -0.31
N LEU A 258 3.38 14.78 -0.31
CA LEU A 258 4.46 15.59 -0.91
C LEU A 258 5.81 15.40 -0.20
N ALA A 259 5.81 15.10 1.10
CA ALA A 259 7.02 14.75 1.84
C ALA A 259 7.63 13.38 1.43
N ARG A 260 6.93 12.58 0.61
CA ARG A 260 7.28 11.19 0.26
C ARG A 260 7.36 10.96 -1.26
N VAL A 261 7.60 12.02 -2.04
CA VAL A 261 7.64 11.97 -3.51
C VAL A 261 8.99 11.53 -4.11
N TRP A 262 9.89 11.02 -3.28
CA TRP A 262 11.24 10.60 -3.67
C TRP A 262 11.26 9.31 -4.51
#